data_AF-A0A414ZQU7-F1
#
_entry.id   AF-A0A414ZQU7-F1
#
_cell.length_a   1.000
_cell.length_b   1.000
_cell.length_c   1.000
_cell.angle_alpha   90.00
_cell.angle_beta   90.00
_cell.angle_gamma   90.00
#
_symmetry.space_group_name_H-M   'P 1'
#
loop_
_entity.id
_entity.type
_entity.pdbx_description
1 polymer ?
#
loop_
_entity_poly.entity_id
_entity_poly.type
_entity_poly.pdbx_seq_one_letter_code
_entity_poly.pdbx_strand_id
1 'polypeptide(L)'
;MRNIKKKDNEQWIELCEYVKKEILEYDDNMKFPQYLALKLQGIKRGEHIANNNHEAKANYDDYTILCTFKLCKRKIVTYLHENEKKIKDEKHKINLIIKMIEPEINDVYLRLQNVKKTEERVESKDFNNQSNENAGYVKKTKETSDRMKKLF
;
A
#
# COMPACT_ATOMS: atom_id res chain seq x y z
N MET A 1 -11.45 -7.26 23.77
CA MET A 1 -11.19 -8.44 22.91
C MET A 1 -12.20 -8.66 21.77
N ARG A 2 -13.52 -8.40 21.93
CA ARG A 2 -14.51 -8.61 20.85
C ARG A 2 -14.39 -7.67 19.63
N ASN A 3 -13.95 -6.42 19.81
CA ASN A 3 -13.82 -5.45 18.71
C ASN A 3 -12.61 -5.70 17.79
N ILE A 4 -11.50 -6.25 18.32
CA ILE A 4 -10.29 -6.55 17.52
C ILE A 4 -10.59 -7.66 16.51
N LYS A 5 -11.26 -8.75 16.95
CA LYS A 5 -11.70 -9.83 16.06
C LYS A 5 -12.67 -9.38 14.96
N LYS A 6 -13.47 -8.33 15.20
CA LYS A 6 -14.37 -7.76 14.17
C LYS A 6 -13.58 -6.97 13.13
N LYS A 7 -12.68 -6.09 13.57
CA LYS A 7 -11.85 -5.25 12.69
C LYS A 7 -10.91 -6.08 11.81
N ASP A 8 -10.28 -7.11 12.37
CA ASP A 8 -9.41 -8.02 11.61
C ASP A 8 -10.21 -8.77 10.53
N ASN A 9 -11.47 -9.13 10.83
CA ASN A 9 -12.34 -9.79 9.87
C ASN A 9 -12.78 -8.82 8.76
N GLU A 10 -13.05 -7.55 9.08
CA GLU A 10 -13.41 -6.53 8.08
C GLU A 10 -12.28 -6.27 7.08
N GLN A 11 -11.03 -6.11 7.55
CA GLN A 11 -9.88 -5.89 6.66
C GLN A 11 -9.60 -7.11 5.78
N TRP A 12 -9.75 -8.31 6.33
CA TRP A 12 -9.64 -9.55 5.56
C TRP A 12 -10.73 -9.66 4.48
N ILE A 13 -11.97 -9.31 4.81
CA ILE A 13 -13.09 -9.29 3.86
C ILE A 13 -12.83 -8.25 2.76
N GLU A 14 -12.41 -7.03 3.11
CA GLU A 14 -12.06 -5.99 2.14
C GLU A 14 -10.96 -6.47 1.18
N LEU A 15 -9.91 -7.11 1.70
CA LEU A 15 -8.85 -7.70 0.88
C LEU A 15 -9.42 -8.75 -0.09
N CYS A 16 -10.22 -9.68 0.41
CA CYS A 16 -10.79 -10.75 -0.42
C CYS A 16 -11.71 -10.18 -1.51
N GLU A 17 -12.59 -9.24 -1.15
CA GLU A 17 -13.51 -8.60 -2.09
C GLU A 17 -12.76 -7.79 -3.15
N TYR A 18 -11.74 -7.03 -2.74
CA TYR A 18 -10.90 -6.28 -3.66
C TYR A 18 -10.21 -7.20 -4.67
N VAL A 19 -9.55 -8.27 -4.20
CA VAL A 19 -8.86 -9.20 -5.10
C VAL A 19 -9.86 -9.93 -6.01
N LYS A 20 -11.04 -10.29 -5.51
CA LYS A 20 -12.11 -10.91 -6.32
C LYS A 20 -12.55 -10.00 -7.47
N LYS A 21 -12.94 -8.77 -7.15
CA LYS A 21 -13.57 -7.86 -8.11
C LYS A 21 -12.56 -7.14 -8.99
N GLU A 22 -11.48 -6.64 -8.41
CA GLU A 22 -10.58 -5.70 -9.09
C GLU A 22 -9.37 -6.37 -9.73
N ILE A 23 -9.02 -7.59 -9.30
CA ILE A 23 -7.83 -8.31 -9.80
C ILE A 23 -8.24 -9.53 -10.61
N LEU A 24 -9.14 -10.36 -10.08
CA LEU A 24 -9.64 -11.51 -10.82
C LEU A 24 -10.74 -11.16 -11.82
N GLU A 25 -11.39 -10.00 -11.64
CA GLU A 25 -12.51 -9.50 -12.44
C GLU A 25 -13.71 -10.47 -12.41
N TYR A 26 -13.93 -11.09 -11.25
CA TYR A 26 -15.05 -12.00 -11.04
C TYR A 26 -16.34 -11.24 -10.76
N ASP A 27 -17.45 -11.76 -11.30
CA ASP A 27 -18.77 -11.22 -11.03
C ASP A 27 -19.24 -11.51 -9.59
N ASP A 28 -20.36 -10.89 -9.21
CA ASP A 28 -20.93 -11.04 -7.87
C ASP A 28 -21.40 -12.49 -7.59
N ASN A 29 -21.78 -13.24 -8.62
CA ASN A 29 -22.30 -14.61 -8.52
C ASN A 29 -21.19 -15.67 -8.45
N MET A 30 -19.96 -15.32 -8.86
CA MET A 30 -18.80 -16.20 -8.80
C MET A 30 -18.30 -16.37 -7.36
N LYS A 31 -17.96 -17.59 -6.98
CA LYS A 31 -17.39 -17.88 -5.65
C LYS A 31 -15.95 -17.36 -5.52
N PHE A 32 -15.56 -16.97 -4.32
CA PHE A 32 -14.15 -16.68 -4.03
C PHE A 32 -13.34 -17.99 -4.02
N PRO A 33 -12.23 -18.11 -4.78
CA PRO A 33 -11.47 -19.35 -4.83
C PRO A 33 -10.80 -19.68 -3.50
N GLN A 34 -11.05 -20.87 -2.96
CA GLN A 34 -10.40 -21.34 -1.72
C GLN A 34 -8.86 -21.37 -1.86
N TYR A 35 -8.36 -21.70 -3.04
CA TYR A 35 -6.93 -21.70 -3.33
C TYR A 35 -6.32 -20.30 -3.19
N LEU A 36 -7.04 -19.25 -3.61
CA LEU A 36 -6.61 -17.87 -3.43
C LEU A 36 -6.60 -17.48 -1.95
N ALA A 37 -7.62 -17.87 -1.17
CA ALA A 37 -7.63 -17.61 0.27
C ALA A 37 -6.39 -18.17 0.98
N LEU A 38 -6.02 -19.42 0.68
CA LEU A 38 -4.82 -20.07 1.22
C LEU A 38 -3.52 -19.39 0.79
N LYS A 39 -3.50 -18.85 -0.44
CA LYS A 39 -2.36 -18.09 -0.97
C LYS A 39 -2.19 -16.75 -0.26
N LEU A 40 -3.28 -16.01 -0.06
CA LEU A 40 -3.27 -14.75 0.68
C LEU A 40 -2.85 -14.95 2.14
N GLN A 41 -3.34 -16.01 2.79
CA GLN A 41 -2.88 -16.39 4.13
C GLN A 41 -1.40 -16.81 4.15
N GLY A 42 -0.91 -17.46 3.08
CA GLY A 42 0.50 -17.78 2.92
C GLY A 42 1.36 -16.52 2.85
N ILE A 43 0.99 -15.57 1.99
CA ILE A 43 1.68 -14.28 1.85
C ILE A 43 1.80 -13.60 3.22
N LYS A 44 0.72 -13.57 4.01
CA LYS A 44 0.71 -13.01 5.36
C LYS A 44 1.86 -13.51 6.23
N ARG A 45 2.15 -14.82 6.11
CA ARG A 45 3.20 -15.54 6.84
C ARG A 45 4.57 -15.52 6.16
N GLY A 46 4.71 -14.89 4.99
CA GLY A 46 5.92 -14.96 4.17
C GLY A 46 6.16 -16.35 3.56
N GLU A 47 5.09 -17.13 3.37
CA GLU A 47 5.11 -18.47 2.82
C GLU A 47 4.40 -18.49 1.44
N HIS A 48 4.82 -19.38 0.54
CA HIS A 48 4.17 -19.52 -0.77
C HIS A 48 2.72 -20.02 -0.70
N ILE A 49 2.36 -20.77 0.35
CA ILE A 49 1.02 -21.25 0.71
C ILE A 49 1.00 -21.36 2.24
N ALA A 50 -0.13 -21.02 2.89
CA ALA A 50 -0.27 -21.17 4.32
C ALA A 50 -0.02 -22.61 4.79
N ASN A 51 0.95 -22.81 5.67
CA ASN A 51 1.22 -24.09 6.32
C ASN A 51 1.50 -23.91 7.81
N ASN A 52 0.69 -24.55 8.66
CA ASN A 52 0.83 -24.43 10.12
C ASN A 52 2.00 -25.24 10.71
N ASN A 53 2.66 -26.08 9.91
CA ASN A 53 3.73 -26.97 10.39
C ASN A 53 5.13 -26.30 10.40
N HIS A 54 5.24 -25.07 9.91
CA HIS A 54 6.52 -24.34 9.85
C HIS A 54 6.37 -22.96 10.50
N GLU A 55 7.49 -22.42 10.98
CA GLU A 55 7.54 -21.05 11.49
C GLU A 55 7.30 -20.04 10.36
N ALA A 56 6.50 -19.02 10.66
CA ALA A 56 6.22 -17.94 9.72
C ALA A 56 7.49 -17.13 9.46
N LYS A 57 7.77 -16.85 8.18
CA LYS A 57 8.93 -16.07 7.73
C LYS A 57 8.69 -14.56 7.76
N ALA A 58 7.42 -14.16 7.76
CA ALA A 58 6.97 -12.78 7.88
C ALA A 58 5.63 -12.71 8.61
N ASN A 59 5.21 -11.51 8.97
CA ASN A 59 3.91 -11.25 9.58
C ASN A 59 3.36 -9.92 9.05
N TYR A 60 2.88 -9.94 7.81
CA TYR A 60 2.22 -8.77 7.22
C TYR A 60 0.79 -8.67 7.74
N ASP A 61 0.29 -7.45 7.92
CA ASP A 61 -1.13 -7.22 8.18
C ASP A 61 -1.93 -7.24 6.86
N ASP A 62 -3.25 -7.48 6.96
CA ASP A 62 -4.12 -7.60 5.78
C ASP A 62 -4.19 -6.30 4.98
N TYR A 63 -4.03 -5.15 5.65
CA TYR A 63 -3.99 -3.85 5.00
C TYR A 63 -2.71 -3.65 4.17
N THR A 64 -1.55 -4.09 4.65
CA THR A 64 -0.30 -4.09 3.86
C THR A 64 -0.46 -4.92 2.57
N ILE A 65 -1.08 -6.10 2.67
CA ILE A 65 -1.35 -6.94 1.49
C ILE A 65 -2.30 -6.22 0.52
N LEU A 66 -3.39 -5.64 1.05
CA LEU A 66 -4.36 -4.87 0.26
C LEU A 66 -3.72 -3.69 -0.46
N CYS A 67 -2.89 -2.90 0.21
CA CYS A 67 -2.13 -1.81 -0.40
C CYS A 67 -1.23 -2.31 -1.53
N THR A 68 -0.60 -3.47 -1.35
CA THR A 68 0.24 -4.08 -2.39
C THR A 68 -0.59 -4.43 -3.63
N PHE A 69 -1.76 -5.05 -3.46
CA PHE A 69 -2.67 -5.30 -4.58
C PHE A 69 -3.19 -4.02 -5.24
N LYS A 70 -3.50 -2.97 -4.45
CA LYS A 70 -3.93 -1.67 -4.97
C LYS A 70 -2.84 -1.02 -5.85
N LEU A 71 -1.59 -1.03 -5.38
CA LEU A 71 -0.45 -0.48 -6.13
C LEU A 71 -0.13 -1.29 -7.40
N CYS A 72 -0.20 -2.62 -7.30
CA CYS A 72 0.15 -3.51 -8.41
C CYS A 72 -1.02 -3.80 -9.36
N LYS A 73 -2.23 -3.28 -9.10
CA LYS A 73 -3.46 -3.59 -9.87
C LYS A 73 -3.22 -3.50 -11.37
N ARG A 74 -2.77 -2.34 -11.86
CA ARG A 74 -2.57 -2.11 -13.29
C ARG A 74 -1.58 -3.13 -13.88
N LYS A 75 -0.44 -3.32 -13.22
CA LYS A 75 0.61 -4.27 -13.65
C LYS A 75 0.05 -5.69 -13.77
N ILE A 76 -0.73 -6.13 -12.78
CA ILE A 76 -1.32 -7.47 -12.74
C ILE A 76 -2.37 -7.62 -13.83
N VAL A 77 -3.37 -6.73 -13.87
CA VAL A 77 -4.50 -6.81 -14.80
C VAL A 77 -4.01 -6.74 -16.25
N THR A 78 -3.12 -5.80 -16.59
CA THR A 78 -2.52 -5.72 -17.93
C THR A 78 -1.80 -7.01 -18.31
N TYR A 79 -0.99 -7.58 -17.42
CA TYR A 79 -0.28 -8.83 -17.69
C TYR A 79 -1.24 -10.00 -17.94
N LEU A 80 -2.30 -10.11 -17.14
CA LEU A 80 -3.30 -11.18 -17.29
C LEU A 80 -4.05 -11.09 -18.62
N HIS A 81 -4.46 -9.89 -19.03
CA HIS A 81 -5.12 -9.65 -20.32
C HIS A 81 -4.20 -9.96 -21.51
N GLU A 82 -2.95 -9.48 -21.46
CA GLU A 82 -1.97 -9.73 -22.53
C GLU A 82 -1.61 -11.22 -22.69
N ASN A 83 -1.70 -12.01 -21.62
CA ASN A 83 -1.31 -13.41 -21.60
C ASN A 83 -2.47 -14.39 -21.45
N GLU A 84 -3.72 -13.94 -21.60
CA GLU A 84 -4.93 -14.74 -21.38
C GLU A 84 -4.87 -16.11 -22.08
N LYS A 85 -4.46 -16.14 -23.34
CA LYS A 85 -4.35 -17.36 -24.16
C LYS A 85 -3.34 -18.39 -23.63
N LYS A 86 -2.40 -17.98 -22.77
CA LYS A 86 -1.38 -18.86 -22.16
C LYS A 86 -1.79 -19.32 -20.76
N ILE A 87 -2.82 -18.70 -20.18
CA ILE A 87 -3.35 -19.08 -18.87
C ILE A 87 -4.17 -20.36 -19.07
N LYS A 88 -3.83 -21.39 -18.29
CA LYS A 88 -4.34 -22.75 -18.50
C LYS A 88 -5.60 -23.01 -17.68
N ASP A 89 -5.56 -22.55 -16.43
CA ASP A 89 -6.62 -22.74 -15.45
C ASP A 89 -6.56 -21.64 -14.38
N GLU A 90 -7.56 -21.63 -13.50
CA GLU A 90 -7.67 -20.67 -12.39
C GLU A 90 -6.47 -20.72 -11.44
N LYS A 91 -5.91 -21.91 -11.16
CA LYS A 91 -4.75 -22.04 -10.28
C LYS A 91 -3.51 -21.43 -10.90
N HIS A 92 -3.32 -21.60 -12.22
CA HIS A 92 -2.24 -20.97 -12.97
C HIS A 92 -2.38 -19.43 -12.91
N LYS A 93 -3.60 -18.91 -13.13
CA LYS A 93 -3.90 -17.47 -12.99
C LYS A 93 -3.52 -16.95 -11.59
N ILE A 94 -4.01 -17.62 -10.54
CA ILE A 94 -3.72 -17.25 -9.14
C ILE A 94 -2.22 -17.28 -8.86
N ASN A 95 -1.51 -18.34 -9.28
CA ASN A 95 -0.07 -18.44 -9.04
C ASN A 95 0.73 -17.32 -9.72
N LEU A 96 0.34 -16.91 -10.92
CA LEU A 96 0.96 -15.78 -11.60
C LEU A 96 0.77 -14.47 -10.82
N ILE A 97 -0.46 -14.20 -10.37
CA ILE A 97 -0.78 -13.02 -9.55
C ILE A 97 0.09 -12.98 -8.30
N ILE A 98 0.15 -14.08 -7.56
CA ILE A 98 0.92 -14.19 -6.32
C ILE A 98 2.41 -13.94 -6.59
N LYS A 99 2.95 -14.51 -7.66
CA LYS A 99 4.35 -14.31 -8.06
C LYS A 99 4.68 -12.87 -8.44
N MET A 100 3.70 -12.09 -8.87
CA MET A 100 3.88 -10.65 -9.14
C MET A 100 3.84 -9.81 -7.86
N ILE A 101 3.11 -10.26 -6.82
CA ILE A 101 2.92 -9.56 -5.54
C ILE A 101 4.04 -9.85 -4.54
N GLU A 102 4.53 -11.10 -4.48
CA GLU A 102 5.58 -11.55 -3.56
C GLU A 102 6.81 -10.62 -3.49
N PRO A 103 7.39 -10.12 -4.59
CA PRO A 103 8.53 -9.22 -4.50
C PRO A 103 8.15 -7.80 -4.03
N GLU A 104 6.92 -7.34 -4.29
CA GLU A 104 6.51 -5.95 -4.07
C GLU A 104 6.09 -5.68 -2.60
N ILE A 105 5.62 -6.73 -1.90
CA ILE A 105 5.07 -6.58 -0.54
C ILE A 105 6.08 -6.02 0.48
N ASN A 106 7.36 -6.37 0.34
CA ASN A 106 8.43 -5.86 1.21
C ASN A 106 8.61 -4.35 1.06
N ASP A 107 8.61 -3.86 -0.18
CA ASP A 107 8.76 -2.44 -0.47
C ASP A 107 7.56 -1.65 0.05
N VAL A 108 6.35 -2.20 -0.13
CA VAL A 108 5.11 -1.59 0.39
C VAL A 108 5.12 -1.55 1.91
N TYR A 109 5.53 -2.63 2.57
CA TYR A 109 5.67 -2.67 4.02
C TYR A 109 6.63 -1.58 4.53
N LEU A 110 7.81 -1.45 3.92
CA LEU A 110 8.78 -0.42 4.28
C LEU A 110 8.23 0.99 4.08
N ARG A 111 7.49 1.24 2.99
CA ARG A 111 6.83 2.53 2.74
C ARG A 111 5.80 2.86 3.82
N LEU A 112 4.94 1.90 4.18
CA LEU A 112 3.93 2.10 5.22
C LEU A 112 4.57 2.37 6.59
N GLN A 113 5.68 1.69 6.91
CA GLN A 113 6.44 1.94 8.14
C GLN A 113 7.04 3.36 8.16
N ASN A 114 7.55 3.85 7.04
CA ASN A 114 8.11 5.19 6.94
C ASN A 114 7.04 6.28 7.09
N VAL A 115 5.84 6.07 6.54
CA VAL A 115 4.70 6.97 6.72
C VAL A 115 4.33 7.06 8.19
N LYS A 116 4.13 5.92 8.87
CA LYS A 116 3.80 5.89 10.31
C LYS A 116 4.85 6.62 11.17
N LYS A 117 6.13 6.34 10.94
CA LYS A 117 7.23 7.03 11.64
C LYS A 117 7.25 8.54 11.38
N THR A 118 6.82 8.97 10.20
CA THR A 118 6.76 10.39 9.86
C THR A 118 5.57 11.06 10.56
N GLU A 119 4.42 10.41 10.57
CA GLU A 119 3.22 10.87 11.29
C GLU A 119 3.50 11.00 12.79
N GLU A 120 4.09 9.98 13.42
CA GLU A 120 4.49 10.02 14.84
C GLU A 120 5.46 11.17 15.14
N ARG A 121 6.40 11.47 14.23
CA ARG A 121 7.34 12.60 14.35
C ARG A 121 6.66 13.97 14.18
N VAL A 122 5.59 14.05 13.41
CA VAL A 122 4.81 15.29 13.23
C VAL A 122 3.90 15.51 14.44
N GLU A 123 3.24 14.46 14.92
CA GLU A 123 2.38 14.52 16.11
C GLU A 123 3.18 14.81 17.39
N SER A 124 4.37 14.24 17.54
CA SER A 124 5.26 14.53 18.69
C SER A 124 5.92 15.92 18.63
N LYS A 125 5.86 16.61 17.48
CA LYS A 125 6.26 18.01 17.38
C LYS A 125 5.04 18.87 17.70
N ASP A 126 4.84 19.15 18.98
CA ASP A 126 3.96 20.24 19.40
C ASP A 126 4.40 21.54 18.71
N PHE A 127 3.61 22.02 17.76
CA PHE A 127 3.80 23.33 17.11
C PHE A 127 3.48 24.50 18.07
N ASN A 128 3.31 24.25 19.36
CA ASN A 128 3.07 25.26 20.39
C ASN A 128 4.18 26.31 20.49
N ASN A 129 5.37 26.07 19.91
CA ASN A 129 6.46 27.05 19.79
C ASN A 129 6.56 27.75 18.43
N GLN A 130 5.59 27.58 17.52
CA GLN A 130 5.55 28.28 16.23
C GLN A 130 4.40 29.30 16.15
N SER A 131 4.06 29.97 17.25
CA SER A 131 3.48 31.31 17.15
C SER A 131 4.61 32.32 16.95
N ASN A 132 5.20 32.35 15.76
CA ASN A 132 6.04 33.48 15.38
C ASN A 132 5.09 34.62 14.96
N GLU A 133 4.70 35.43 15.94
CA GLU A 133 4.01 36.69 15.69
C GLU A 133 4.83 37.51 14.68
N ASN A 134 4.28 37.71 13.49
CA ASN A 134 4.69 38.70 12.50
C ASN A 134 6.17 38.70 12.08
N ALA A 135 6.64 37.65 11.41
CA ALA A 135 7.76 37.80 10.48
C ALA A 135 7.26 38.52 9.20
N GLY A 136 7.10 39.84 9.29
CA GLY A 136 6.77 40.69 8.15
C GLY A 136 7.82 40.54 7.05
N TYR A 137 7.40 40.24 5.82
CA TYR A 137 8.28 40.17 4.67
C TYR A 137 8.87 41.57 4.38
N VAL A 138 10.16 41.76 4.62
CA VAL A 138 10.89 42.98 4.27
C VAL A 138 11.56 42.82 2.90
N LYS A 139 11.06 43.52 1.88
CA LYS A 139 11.70 43.58 0.55
C LYS A 139 13.09 44.23 0.65
N LYS A 140 14.14 43.52 0.26
CA LYS A 140 15.54 44.00 0.17
C LYS A 140 15.82 44.99 -0.98
N THR A 141 14.83 45.73 -1.47
CA THR A 141 14.96 46.54 -2.71
C THR A 141 14.86 48.06 -2.51
N LYS A 142 15.11 48.58 -1.30
CA LYS A 142 15.19 50.05 -1.11
C LYS A 142 16.60 50.66 -1.26
N GLU A 143 17.68 49.90 -1.07
CA GLU A 143 19.04 50.49 -1.11
C GLU A 143 19.63 50.70 -2.52
N THR A 144 19.04 50.14 -3.57
CA THR A 144 19.48 50.36 -4.96
C THR A 144 18.79 51.51 -5.68
N SER A 145 18.02 52.36 -4.98
CA SER A 145 17.39 53.55 -5.59
C SER A 145 18.36 54.74 -5.66
N ASP A 146 19.12 55.01 -4.61
CA ASP A 146 19.79 56.31 -4.50
C ASP A 146 21.18 56.35 -5.14
N ARG A 147 21.84 55.20 -5.29
CA ARG A 147 23.05 55.07 -6.12
C ARG A 147 22.76 55.14 -7.61
N MET A 148 21.59 54.69 -8.05
CA MET A 148 21.20 54.66 -9.47
C MET A 148 20.73 56.03 -9.97
N LYS A 149 20.14 56.85 -9.08
CA LYS A 149 19.75 58.25 -9.38
C LYS A 149 20.93 59.22 -9.56
N LYS A 150 22.16 58.85 -9.17
CA LYS A 150 23.37 59.66 -9.37
C LYS A 150 24.11 59.34 -10.67
N LEU A 151 23.61 58.37 -11.45
CA LEU A 151 24.23 57.91 -12.70
C LEU A 151 23.50 58.38 -13.96
N PHE A 152 22.45 59.19 -13.83
CA PHE A 152 21.74 59.85 -14.91
C PHE A 152 21.54 61.33 -14.60
#